data_AF-A0A1Y4WCT3-F1
#
_entry.id   AF-A0A1Y4WCT3-F1
#
_cell.length_a   1.000
_cell.length_b   1.000
_cell.length_c   1.000
_cell.angle_alpha   90.00
_cell.angle_beta   90.00
_cell.angle_gamma   90.00
#
_symmetry.space_group_name_H-M   'P 1'
#
loop_
_entity.id
_entity.type
_entity.pdbx_description
1 polymer ?
#
loop_
_entity_poly.entity_id
_entity_poly.type
_entity_poly.pdbx_seq_one_letter_code
_entity_poly.pdbx_strand_id
1 'polypeptide(L)'
;MTKRHRPSRLGLKFLAVAAAALAAALALRALLYDTALPGLLQSAGFESYWYDRYGGAAEDFQSYVSAHSLSVQEALRDTDWTRQHPQVELYLEGLADSSLDTDALEGYGGRVIACADGLLYAYPMPNYFYYDGACRLLSLLCAALCFFVILMPYTALLIRRITRLSRDMEVLAGGDLSYQVVSRGRDELAELGRSIEEMRLAVLEQMARENQAIRANSTLITSLSHDLRTPLTKLMGYLDILQHGKFRDEGERAEYLRRAADKALQMRALSDEMFRHFQVREEPAPEEGREAVDGPVFLGQLLAEQCFDLADAGFALEPPVPDGDYRLYIRTEDICRVFDNLFSNLKKYADPAAPIRLAVREEGELVAVELANRPGKIRRSDSRGIGLPTVRALLERNGGRIEITRQGEEYRTTVWLPKAAREADSAE
;
A
#
# COMPACT_ATOMS: atom_id res chain seq x y z
N MET A 1 -18.58 5.40 -18.30
CA MET A 1 -19.07 5.33 -16.91
C MET A 1 -18.30 6.34 -16.06
N THR A 2 -18.90 7.50 -15.77
CA THR A 2 -18.31 8.55 -14.94
C THR A 2 -18.32 8.11 -13.48
N LYS A 3 -17.14 7.77 -12.92
CA LYS A 3 -16.99 7.53 -11.47
C LYS A 3 -17.37 8.81 -10.74
N ARG A 4 -18.57 8.84 -10.14
CA ARG A 4 -18.94 9.86 -9.14
C ARG A 4 -17.85 9.84 -8.04
N HIS A 5 -17.02 10.88 -7.99
CA HIS A 5 -16.08 11.06 -6.90
C HIS A 5 -16.89 11.23 -5.62
N ARG A 6 -16.82 10.20 -4.76
CA ARG A 6 -17.30 10.33 -3.38
C ARG A 6 -16.47 11.45 -2.72
N PRO A 7 -17.11 12.38 -2.00
CA PRO A 7 -16.38 13.45 -1.32
C PRO A 7 -15.37 12.86 -0.33
N SER A 8 -14.16 13.40 -0.29
CA SER A 8 -13.12 12.95 0.63
C SER A 8 -13.56 13.24 2.07
N ARG A 9 -13.41 12.27 2.97
CA ARG A 9 -13.72 12.38 4.40
C ARG A 9 -12.86 13.44 5.07
N LEU A 10 -11.59 13.54 4.70
CA LEU A 10 -10.67 14.58 5.15
C LEU A 10 -11.12 15.96 4.68
N GLY A 11 -11.50 16.08 3.40
CA GLY A 11 -12.00 17.34 2.83
C GLY A 11 -13.30 17.77 3.49
N LEU A 12 -14.21 16.82 3.75
CA LEU A 12 -15.46 17.08 4.44
C LEU A 12 -15.24 17.55 5.88
N LYS A 13 -14.28 16.94 6.60
CA LYS A 13 -13.89 17.40 7.96
C LYS A 13 -13.26 18.79 7.93
N PHE A 14 -12.38 19.05 6.97
CA PHE A 14 -11.77 20.38 6.80
C PHE A 14 -12.85 21.43 6.52
N LEU A 15 -13.77 21.15 5.61
CA LEU A 15 -14.91 22.03 5.32
C LEU A 15 -15.80 22.26 6.55
N ALA A 16 -16.07 21.22 7.33
CA ALA A 16 -16.85 21.34 8.56
C ALA A 16 -16.15 22.23 9.60
N VAL A 17 -14.83 22.08 9.78
CA VAL A 17 -14.04 22.94 10.68
C VAL A 17 -14.00 24.39 10.18
N ALA A 18 -13.79 24.60 8.87
CA ALA A 18 -13.79 25.93 8.27
C ALA A 18 -15.17 26.61 8.38
N ALA A 19 -16.26 25.86 8.17
CA ALA A 19 -17.62 26.36 8.35
C ALA A 19 -17.92 26.71 9.82
N ALA A 20 -17.49 25.87 10.76
CA ALA A 20 -17.62 26.16 12.19
C ALA A 20 -16.81 27.38 12.62
N ALA A 21 -15.58 27.52 12.11
CA ALA A 21 -14.74 28.71 12.35
C ALA A 21 -15.38 29.98 11.79
N LEU A 22 -15.95 29.91 10.58
CA LEU A 22 -16.65 31.04 9.96
C LEU A 22 -17.92 31.41 10.76
N ALA A 23 -18.70 30.43 11.18
CA ALA A 23 -19.88 30.66 12.01
C ALA A 23 -19.51 31.31 13.35
N ALA A 24 -18.46 30.83 14.02
CA ALA A 24 -17.95 31.43 15.25
C ALA A 24 -17.45 32.87 15.05
N ALA A 25 -16.73 33.13 13.96
CA ALA A 25 -16.26 34.47 13.62
C ALA A 25 -17.42 35.44 13.35
N LEU A 26 -18.44 35.02 12.61
CA LEU A 26 -19.64 35.82 12.34
C LEU A 26 -20.46 36.07 13.60
N ALA A 27 -20.59 35.07 14.47
CA ALA A 27 -21.27 35.21 15.76
C ALA A 27 -20.51 36.19 16.69
N LEU A 28 -19.18 36.10 16.75
CA LEU A 28 -18.34 37.04 17.49
C LEU A 28 -18.49 38.47 16.94
N ARG A 29 -18.49 38.64 15.62
CA ARG A 29 -18.71 39.93 14.97
C ARG A 29 -20.06 40.52 15.38
N ALA A 30 -21.14 39.73 15.29
CA ALA A 30 -22.49 40.15 15.65
C ALA A 30 -22.58 40.51 17.14
N LEU A 31 -22.02 39.69 18.03
CA LEU A 31 -21.96 39.99 19.45
C LEU A 31 -21.22 41.31 19.72
N LEU A 32 -20.04 41.51 19.11
CA LEU A 32 -19.26 42.74 19.32
C LEU A 32 -19.97 43.98 18.76
N TYR A 33 -20.42 43.93 17.50
CA TYR A 33 -20.95 45.10 16.80
C TYR A 33 -22.41 45.41 17.14
N ASP A 34 -23.27 44.39 17.28
CA ASP A 34 -24.70 44.60 17.51
C ASP A 34 -25.04 44.78 19.00
N THR A 35 -24.18 44.34 19.92
CA THR A 35 -24.46 44.41 21.37
C THR A 35 -23.40 45.11 22.21
N ALA A 36 -22.14 44.68 22.16
CA ALA A 36 -21.13 45.14 23.11
C ALA A 36 -20.65 46.58 22.83
N LEU A 37 -20.29 46.89 21.59
CA LEU A 37 -19.74 48.19 21.20
C LEU A 37 -20.76 49.33 21.30
N PRO A 38 -22.03 49.17 20.86
CA PRO A 38 -23.05 50.20 21.07
C PRO A 38 -23.32 50.46 22.56
N GLY A 39 -23.39 49.40 23.38
CA GLY A 39 -23.53 49.54 24.83
C GLY A 39 -22.36 50.27 25.49
N LEU A 40 -21.14 50.09 24.96
CA LEU A 40 -19.96 50.82 25.40
C LEU A 40 -20.05 52.31 25.04
N LEU A 41 -20.45 52.64 23.80
CA LEU A 41 -20.60 54.03 23.33
C LEU A 41 -21.73 54.78 24.05
N GLN A 42 -22.72 54.07 24.60
CA GLN A 42 -23.80 54.65 25.42
C GLN A 42 -23.50 54.62 26.92
N SER A 43 -22.32 54.14 27.33
CA SER A 43 -21.96 54.05 28.74
C SER A 43 -21.53 55.40 29.30
N ALA A 44 -21.85 55.65 30.58
CA ALA A 44 -21.39 56.85 31.30
C ALA A 44 -19.85 56.99 31.31
N GLY A 45 -19.13 55.86 31.22
CA GLY A 45 -17.67 55.87 31.12
C GLY A 45 -17.16 56.42 29.79
N PHE A 46 -17.82 56.10 28.68
CA PHE A 46 -17.47 56.68 27.38
C PHE A 46 -17.81 58.16 27.31
N GLU A 47 -18.97 58.55 27.85
CA GLU A 47 -19.39 59.94 27.93
C GLU A 47 -18.36 60.79 28.68
N SER A 48 -17.96 60.36 29.89
CA SER A 48 -16.90 61.04 30.67
C SER A 48 -15.57 61.10 29.91
N TYR A 49 -15.12 59.98 29.32
CA TYR A 49 -13.88 59.93 28.54
C TYR A 49 -13.92 60.91 27.35
N TRP A 50 -15.05 60.98 26.66
CA TRP A 50 -15.18 61.82 25.48
C TRP A 50 -15.16 63.30 25.86
N TYR A 51 -15.90 63.70 26.90
CA TYR A 51 -15.87 65.09 27.38
C TYR A 51 -14.52 65.50 27.95
N ASP A 52 -13.84 64.65 28.71
CA ASP A 52 -12.48 64.95 29.21
C ASP A 52 -11.49 65.19 28.07
N ARG A 53 -11.68 64.52 26.93
CA ARG A 53 -10.75 64.58 25.79
C ARG A 53 -11.12 65.65 24.76
N TYR A 54 -12.41 65.91 24.56
CA TYR A 54 -12.94 66.72 23.46
C TYR A 54 -13.87 67.85 23.93
N GLY A 55 -14.11 68.02 25.24
CA GLY A 55 -14.95 69.09 25.76
C GLY A 55 -14.42 70.50 25.46
N GLY A 56 -13.10 70.64 25.28
CA GLY A 56 -12.46 71.89 24.84
C GLY A 56 -12.57 72.18 23.33
N ALA A 57 -13.19 71.30 22.54
CA ALA A 57 -13.20 71.41 21.08
C ALA A 57 -13.88 72.69 20.57
N ALA A 58 -14.88 73.21 21.28
CA ALA A 58 -15.50 74.49 20.93
C ALA A 58 -14.53 75.68 21.12
N GLU A 59 -13.62 75.62 22.11
CA GLU A 59 -12.59 76.64 22.34
C GLU A 59 -11.50 76.60 21.26
N ASP A 60 -11.09 75.39 20.88
CA ASP A 60 -10.14 75.17 19.80
C ASP A 60 -10.72 75.67 18.47
N PHE A 61 -12.01 75.43 18.23
CA PHE A 61 -12.71 75.95 17.05
C PHE A 61 -12.84 77.47 17.05
N GLN A 62 -13.12 78.11 18.20
CA GLN A 62 -13.09 79.58 18.33
C GLN A 62 -11.73 80.14 17.90
N SER A 63 -10.65 79.53 18.36
CA SER A 63 -9.28 79.94 18.01
C SER A 63 -9.04 79.83 16.50
N TYR A 64 -9.55 78.79 15.86
CA TYR A 64 -9.48 78.59 14.40
C TYR A 64 -10.28 79.65 13.63
N VAL A 65 -11.52 79.91 14.04
CA VAL A 65 -12.41 80.92 13.44
C VAL A 65 -11.79 82.32 13.52
N SER A 66 -11.24 82.69 14.68
CA SER A 66 -10.55 83.97 14.87
C SER A 66 -9.27 84.09 14.02
N ALA A 67 -8.47 83.03 13.94
CA ALA A 67 -7.23 83.03 13.16
C ALA A 67 -7.47 83.18 11.65
N HIS A 68 -8.56 82.61 11.13
CA HIS A 68 -8.92 82.65 9.71
C HIS A 68 -9.95 83.73 9.36
N SER A 69 -10.42 84.50 10.36
CA SER A 69 -11.42 85.56 10.21
C SER A 69 -12.69 85.10 9.46
N LEU A 70 -13.18 83.90 9.78
CA LEU A 70 -14.32 83.30 9.07
C LEU A 70 -15.62 84.06 9.37
N SER A 71 -16.45 84.23 8.34
CA SER A 71 -17.85 84.63 8.51
C SER A 71 -18.70 83.50 9.10
N VAL A 72 -19.89 83.82 9.63
CA VAL A 72 -20.86 82.83 10.14
C VAL A 72 -21.21 81.82 9.04
N GLN A 73 -21.39 82.26 7.80
CA GLN A 73 -21.70 81.36 6.67
C GLN A 73 -20.53 80.44 6.29
N GLU A 74 -19.29 80.88 6.43
CA GLU A 74 -18.10 80.06 6.18
C GLU A 74 -17.84 79.08 7.32
N ALA A 75 -18.09 79.50 8.57
CA ALA A 75 -17.96 78.65 9.75
C ALA A 75 -19.01 77.53 9.78
N LEU A 76 -20.21 77.76 9.23
CA LEU A 76 -21.28 76.75 9.07
C LEU A 76 -21.00 75.71 7.98
N ARG A 77 -20.00 75.92 7.13
CA ARG A 77 -19.61 74.95 6.09
C ARG A 77 -18.57 73.97 6.64
N ASP A 78 -18.34 72.89 5.91
CA ASP A 78 -17.24 71.97 6.20
C ASP A 78 -15.89 72.69 6.07
N THR A 79 -15.26 72.94 7.22
CA THR A 79 -13.98 73.65 7.36
C THR A 79 -12.81 72.68 7.38
N ASP A 80 -11.58 73.17 7.19
CA ASP A 80 -10.41 72.30 7.32
C ASP A 80 -10.23 71.80 8.75
N TRP A 81 -10.72 72.55 9.75
CA TRP A 81 -10.74 72.11 11.14
C TRP A 81 -11.65 70.90 11.34
N THR A 82 -12.89 70.92 10.81
CA THR A 82 -13.82 69.78 10.93
C THR A 82 -13.29 68.53 10.25
N ARG A 83 -12.58 68.66 9.12
CA ARG A 83 -11.91 67.53 8.45
C ARG A 83 -10.74 66.96 9.24
N GLN A 84 -10.01 67.80 9.96
CA GLN A 84 -8.88 67.37 10.79
C GLN A 84 -9.34 66.71 12.09
N HIS A 85 -10.59 66.93 12.52
CA HIS A 85 -11.12 66.43 13.80
C HIS A 85 -12.37 65.56 13.59
N PRO A 86 -12.27 64.42 12.84
CA PRO A 86 -13.41 63.60 12.49
C PRO A 86 -14.08 62.91 13.70
N GLN A 87 -13.46 62.95 14.88
CA GLN A 87 -14.01 62.36 16.12
C GLN A 87 -15.04 63.26 16.81
N VAL A 88 -15.12 64.54 16.40
CA VAL A 88 -16.00 65.57 16.97
C VAL A 88 -16.92 66.09 15.88
N GLU A 89 -18.20 66.18 16.20
CA GLU A 89 -19.21 66.84 15.38
C GLU A 89 -19.61 68.13 16.12
N LEU A 90 -19.46 69.28 15.47
CA LEU A 90 -19.91 70.55 16.04
C LEU A 90 -21.34 70.82 15.58
N TYR A 91 -22.28 70.87 16.51
CA TYR A 91 -23.59 71.42 16.24
C TYR A 91 -23.47 72.95 16.28
N LEU A 92 -23.74 73.59 15.14
CA LEU A 92 -23.55 75.02 14.93
C LEU A 92 -24.91 75.67 14.66
N GLU A 93 -25.31 76.64 15.47
CA GLU A 93 -26.57 77.37 15.31
C GLU A 93 -26.34 78.88 15.35
N GLY A 94 -26.86 79.60 14.35
CA GLY A 94 -26.73 81.06 14.28
C GLY A 94 -27.62 81.75 15.32
N LEU A 95 -27.04 82.61 16.16
CA LEU A 95 -27.76 83.39 17.17
C LEU A 95 -28.47 84.61 16.53
N ALA A 96 -29.48 84.36 15.70
CA ALA A 96 -30.28 85.42 15.07
C ALA A 96 -31.51 85.83 15.92
N ASP A 97 -31.99 84.97 16.83
CA ASP A 97 -33.13 85.24 17.72
C ASP A 97 -32.90 84.61 19.11
N SER A 98 -32.95 85.46 20.14
CA SER A 98 -32.54 85.24 21.54
C SER A 98 -33.40 84.26 22.35
N SER A 99 -33.56 83.00 21.93
CA SER A 99 -34.37 82.00 22.65
C SER A 99 -33.64 80.71 23.05
N LEU A 100 -32.34 80.59 22.75
CA LEU A 100 -31.52 79.45 23.19
C LEU A 100 -31.07 79.64 24.64
N ASP A 101 -31.39 78.68 25.50
CA ASP A 101 -30.91 78.62 26.89
C ASP A 101 -29.44 78.17 26.89
N THR A 102 -28.54 79.15 26.78
CA THR A 102 -27.09 78.93 26.65
C THR A 102 -26.48 78.32 27.92
N ASP A 103 -27.08 78.54 29.08
CA ASP A 103 -26.55 78.12 30.39
C ASP A 103 -26.62 76.59 30.58
N ALA A 104 -27.64 75.93 30.02
CA ALA A 104 -27.79 74.47 30.11
C ALA A 104 -26.75 73.70 29.27
N LEU A 105 -26.24 74.33 28.21
CA LEU A 105 -25.32 73.71 27.24
C LEU A 105 -23.84 74.06 27.51
N GLU A 106 -23.55 75.12 28.26
CA GLU A 106 -22.20 75.42 28.78
C GLU A 106 -21.65 74.28 29.64
N GLY A 107 -22.52 73.59 30.41
CA GLY A 107 -22.16 72.45 31.26
C GLY A 107 -21.65 71.22 30.50
N TYR A 108 -21.88 71.16 29.19
CA TYR A 108 -21.42 70.08 28.30
C TYR A 108 -20.45 70.59 27.21
N GLY A 109 -19.77 71.71 27.47
CA GLY A 109 -18.72 72.24 26.59
C GLY A 109 -19.21 73.10 25.42
N GLY A 110 -20.49 73.47 25.39
CA GLY A 110 -21.03 74.42 24.42
C GLY A 110 -20.56 75.85 24.68
N ARG A 111 -20.30 76.61 23.61
CA ARG A 111 -19.85 78.02 23.69
C ARG A 111 -20.38 78.88 22.56
N VAL A 112 -20.46 80.18 22.84
CA VAL A 112 -20.67 81.22 21.82
C VAL A 112 -19.34 81.49 21.12
N ILE A 113 -19.32 81.26 19.81
CA ILE A 113 -18.24 81.55 18.88
C ILE A 113 -18.44 82.92 18.25
N ALA A 114 -17.44 83.80 18.36
CA ALA A 114 -17.40 85.07 17.66
C ALA A 114 -16.80 84.91 16.25
N CYS A 115 -17.61 85.17 15.22
CA CYS A 115 -17.22 85.22 13.81
C CYS A 115 -17.02 86.67 13.35
N ALA A 116 -16.48 86.87 12.14
CA ALA A 116 -16.18 88.20 11.61
C ALA A 116 -17.43 89.11 11.42
N ASP A 117 -18.60 88.50 11.20
CA ASP A 117 -19.85 89.17 10.85
C ASP A 117 -21.03 88.80 11.76
N GLY A 118 -20.81 88.03 12.84
CA GLY A 118 -21.88 87.61 13.76
C GLY A 118 -21.42 86.66 14.87
N LEU A 119 -22.38 86.21 15.67
CA LEU A 119 -22.18 85.23 16.73
C LEU A 119 -22.82 83.89 16.33
N LEU A 120 -22.15 82.80 16.68
CA LEU A 120 -22.60 81.45 16.39
C LEU A 120 -22.50 80.61 17.66
N TYR A 121 -23.50 79.81 17.98
CA TYR A 121 -23.40 78.86 19.08
C TYR A 121 -22.81 77.55 18.57
N ALA A 122 -21.76 77.05 19.21
CA ALA A 122 -21.13 75.78 18.87
C ALA A 122 -21.19 74.83 20.07
N TYR A 123 -21.69 73.63 19.83
CA TYR A 123 -21.77 72.57 20.82
C TYR A 123 -21.07 71.30 20.31
N PRO A 124 -20.01 70.83 20.98
CA PRO A 124 -19.29 69.64 20.53
C PRO A 124 -20.03 68.36 20.95
N MET A 125 -20.25 67.46 20.00
CA MET A 125 -20.77 66.11 20.21
C MET A 125 -19.85 65.04 19.64
N PRO A 126 -19.90 63.80 20.19
CA PRO A 126 -19.22 62.68 19.59
C PRO A 126 -19.76 62.42 18.18
N ASN A 127 -18.87 62.37 17.19
CA ASN A 127 -19.27 61.95 15.85
C ASN A 127 -19.56 60.44 15.84
N TYR A 128 -20.83 60.08 16.03
CA TYR A 128 -21.25 58.68 16.10
C TYR A 128 -20.99 57.91 14.80
N PHE A 129 -20.95 58.57 13.64
CA PHE A 129 -20.58 57.90 12.38
C PHE A 129 -19.11 57.47 12.38
N TYR A 130 -18.21 58.30 12.92
CA TYR A 130 -16.80 57.96 13.06
C TYR A 130 -16.61 56.75 14.00
N TYR A 131 -17.23 56.79 15.18
CA TYR A 131 -17.12 55.71 16.16
C TYR A 131 -17.82 54.42 15.71
N ASP A 132 -18.95 54.50 15.02
CA ASP A 132 -19.59 53.34 14.38
C ASP A 132 -18.66 52.69 13.36
N GLY A 133 -18.05 53.48 12.47
CA GLY A 133 -17.08 52.99 11.49
C GLY A 133 -15.89 52.28 12.14
N ALA A 134 -15.33 52.87 13.20
CA ALA A 134 -14.26 52.26 13.98
C ALA A 134 -14.68 50.95 14.66
N CYS A 135 -15.88 50.91 15.26
CA CYS A 135 -16.45 49.71 15.86
C CYS A 135 -16.66 48.59 14.83
N ARG A 136 -17.12 48.95 13.62
CA ARG A 136 -17.31 48.02 12.52
C ARG A 136 -15.98 47.39 12.09
N LEU A 137 -14.94 48.19 11.89
CA LEU A 137 -13.59 47.71 11.56
C LEU A 137 -13.02 46.81 12.67
N LEU A 138 -13.12 47.23 13.93
CA LEU A 138 -12.65 46.45 15.07
C LEU A 138 -13.34 45.08 15.15
N SER A 139 -14.67 45.05 15.00
CA SER A 139 -15.44 43.80 15.02
C SER A 139 -15.02 42.83 13.89
N LEU A 140 -14.72 43.37 12.69
CA LEU A 140 -14.24 42.58 11.55
C LEU A 140 -12.85 42.00 11.81
N LEU A 141 -11.94 42.80 12.40
CA LEU A 141 -10.60 42.33 12.77
C LEU A 141 -10.66 41.23 13.83
N CYS A 142 -11.50 41.39 14.86
CA CYS A 142 -11.71 40.36 15.88
C CYS A 142 -12.29 39.07 15.29
N ALA A 143 -13.26 39.19 14.35
CA ALA A 143 -13.83 38.04 13.65
C ALA A 143 -12.79 37.32 12.79
N ALA A 144 -11.98 38.05 12.02
CA ALA A 144 -10.89 37.49 11.23
C ALA A 144 -9.87 36.76 12.12
N LEU A 145 -9.46 37.38 13.23
CA LEU A 145 -8.56 36.77 14.20
C LEU A 145 -9.15 35.47 14.77
N CYS A 146 -10.42 35.48 15.17
CA CYS A 146 -11.12 34.30 15.67
C CYS A 146 -11.12 33.15 14.63
N PHE A 147 -11.42 33.47 13.37
CA PHE A 147 -11.36 32.50 12.28
C PHE A 147 -9.99 31.84 12.15
N PHE A 148 -8.91 32.63 12.11
CA PHE A 148 -7.54 32.11 12.00
C PHE A 148 -7.11 31.31 13.23
N VAL A 149 -7.47 31.76 14.44
CA VAL A 149 -7.16 31.04 15.68
C VAL A 149 -7.80 29.65 15.71
N ILE A 150 -9.00 29.48 15.14
CA ILE A 150 -9.66 28.18 15.05
C ILE A 150 -9.07 27.33 13.92
N LEU A 151 -8.81 27.92 12.74
CA LEU A 151 -8.40 27.17 11.55
C LEU A 151 -6.92 26.76 11.56
N MET A 152 -6.02 27.63 12.04
CA MET A 152 -4.58 27.41 12.05
C MET A 152 -4.11 26.15 12.79
N PRO A 153 -4.58 25.82 14.01
CA PRO A 153 -4.16 24.60 14.69
C PRO A 153 -4.61 23.34 13.93
N TYR A 154 -5.77 23.39 13.28
CA TYR A 154 -6.27 22.27 12.47
C TYR A 154 -5.41 22.03 11.22
N THR A 155 -5.06 23.09 10.48
CA THR A 155 -4.17 22.97 9.31
C THR A 155 -2.77 22.50 9.72
N ALA A 156 -2.24 23.02 10.83
CA ALA A 156 -0.96 22.57 11.38
C ALA A 156 -0.97 21.08 11.75
N LEU A 157 -2.08 20.56 12.30
CA LEU A 157 -2.24 19.13 12.59
C LEU A 157 -2.18 18.27 11.31
N LEU A 158 -2.84 18.71 10.23
CA LEU A 158 -2.82 18.00 8.95
C LEU A 158 -1.40 17.96 8.35
N ILE A 159 -0.70 19.09 8.34
CA ILE A 159 0.68 19.19 7.85
C ILE A 159 1.60 18.28 8.66
N ARG A 160 1.43 18.24 9.99
CA ARG A 160 2.20 17.32 10.87
C ARG A 160 1.96 15.85 10.54
N ARG A 161 0.73 15.45 10.19
CA ARG A 161 0.42 14.07 9.76
C ARG A 161 1.06 13.73 8.42
N ILE A 162 1.00 14.65 7.46
CA ILE A 162 1.61 14.46 6.13
C ILE A 162 3.13 14.35 6.25
N THR A 163 3.76 15.26 6.98
CA THR A 163 5.22 15.23 7.19
C THR A 163 5.69 13.99 7.95
N ARG A 164 4.87 13.45 8.87
CA ARG A 164 5.15 12.15 9.50
C ARG A 164 5.17 11.03 8.45
N LEU A 165 4.12 10.90 7.64
CA LEU A 165 4.05 9.86 6.59
C LEU A 165 5.20 10.00 5.56
N SER A 166 5.62 11.23 5.26
CA SER A 166 6.78 11.48 4.40
C SER A 166 8.07 10.94 5.01
N ARG A 167 8.30 11.19 6.31
CA ARG A 167 9.47 10.65 7.03
C ARG A 167 9.41 9.13 7.13
N ASP A 168 8.23 8.57 7.40
CA ASP A 168 8.04 7.12 7.41
C ASP A 168 8.48 6.51 6.07
N MET A 169 8.09 7.12 4.94
CA MET A 169 8.54 6.71 3.61
C MET A 169 10.05 6.90 3.39
N GLU A 170 10.65 8.00 3.86
CA GLU A 170 12.10 8.21 3.75
C GLU A 170 12.90 7.12 4.49
N VAL A 171 12.44 6.70 5.67
CA VAL A 171 13.06 5.60 6.43
C VAL A 171 13.00 4.29 5.65
N LEU A 172 11.82 3.95 5.09
CA LEU A 172 11.65 2.75 4.28
C LEU A 172 12.49 2.80 2.99
N ALA A 173 12.53 3.96 2.32
CA ALA A 173 13.34 4.17 1.11
C ALA A 173 14.85 4.11 1.41
N GLY A 174 15.26 4.48 2.63
CA GLY A 174 16.63 4.31 3.13
C GLY A 174 17.02 2.85 3.39
N GLY A 175 16.08 1.90 3.25
CA GLY A 175 16.33 0.46 3.38
C GLY A 175 16.00 -0.11 4.76
N ASP A 176 15.57 0.70 5.72
CA ASP A 176 15.15 0.21 7.03
C ASP A 176 13.69 -0.25 7.01
N LEU A 177 13.49 -1.48 6.50
CA LEU A 177 12.19 -2.13 6.49
C LEU A 177 11.76 -2.68 7.87
N SER A 178 12.59 -2.56 8.91
CA SER A 178 12.22 -2.96 10.27
C SER A 178 11.26 -1.96 10.94
N TYR A 179 11.30 -0.72 10.47
CA TYR A 179 10.41 0.35 10.90
C TYR A 179 8.96 0.06 10.51
N GLN A 180 8.04 0.14 11.47
CA GLN A 180 6.61 -0.10 11.24
C GLN A 180 5.85 1.20 11.05
N VAL A 181 5.04 1.27 9.99
CA VAL A 181 4.25 2.47 9.70
C VAL A 181 2.91 2.40 10.44
N VAL A 182 2.81 3.13 11.55
CA VAL A 182 1.61 3.16 12.39
C VAL A 182 0.68 4.28 11.95
N SER A 183 -0.39 3.91 11.27
CA SER A 183 -1.43 4.84 10.84
C SER A 183 -2.64 4.81 11.76
N ARG A 184 -3.06 5.98 12.28
CA ARG A 184 -4.27 6.15 13.10
C ARG A 184 -5.30 7.03 12.40
N GLY A 185 -6.56 6.64 12.48
CA GLY A 185 -7.70 7.41 11.96
C GLY A 185 -8.57 6.61 10.98
N ARG A 186 -9.54 7.30 10.38
CA ARG A 186 -10.50 6.75 9.39
C ARG A 186 -10.65 7.62 8.14
N ASP A 187 -9.67 8.49 7.92
CA ASP A 187 -9.57 9.41 6.78
C ASP A 187 -8.53 8.92 5.77
N GLU A 188 -8.41 9.65 4.66
CA GLU A 188 -7.55 9.32 3.52
C GLU A 188 -6.07 9.27 3.90
N LEU A 189 -5.61 10.12 4.84
CA LEU A 189 -4.24 10.02 5.36
C LEU A 189 -4.03 8.74 6.15
N ALA A 190 -5.06 8.29 6.89
CA ALA A 190 -4.98 7.03 7.60
C ALA A 190 -4.93 5.83 6.64
N GLU A 191 -5.71 5.89 5.56
CA GLU A 191 -5.69 4.92 4.46
C GLU A 191 -4.33 4.88 3.75
N LEU A 192 -3.76 6.04 3.42
CA LEU A 192 -2.42 6.13 2.85
C LEU A 192 -1.37 5.46 3.73
N GLY A 193 -1.38 5.72 5.05
CA GLY A 193 -0.46 5.06 5.97
C GLY A 193 -0.63 3.54 6.03
N ARG A 194 -1.85 3.01 5.86
CA ARG A 194 -2.08 1.56 5.76
C ARG A 194 -1.53 0.98 4.45
N SER A 195 -1.75 1.66 3.32
CA SER A 195 -1.20 1.22 2.03
C SER A 195 0.33 1.23 2.02
N ILE A 196 0.96 2.17 2.72
CA ILE A 196 2.42 2.18 2.90
C ILE A 196 2.88 0.94 3.69
N GLU A 197 2.19 0.60 4.78
CA GLU A 197 2.51 -0.58 5.59
C GLU A 197 2.30 -1.88 4.80
N GLU A 198 1.24 -1.99 4.01
CA GLU A 198 0.99 -3.12 3.10
C GLU A 198 2.12 -3.27 2.08
N MET A 199 2.60 -2.17 1.50
CA MET A 199 3.74 -2.17 0.59
C MET A 199 5.02 -2.67 1.29
N ARG A 200 5.29 -2.19 2.51
CA ARG A 200 6.46 -2.63 3.31
C ARG A 200 6.43 -4.14 3.54
N LEU A 201 5.27 -4.68 3.93
CA LEU A 201 5.09 -6.11 4.16
C LEU A 201 5.28 -6.94 2.89
N ALA A 202 4.74 -6.48 1.76
CA ALA A 202 4.92 -7.14 0.47
C ALA A 202 6.39 -7.20 0.05
N VAL A 203 7.15 -6.10 0.25
CA VAL A 203 8.59 -6.06 -0.04
C VAL A 203 9.35 -7.04 0.86
N LEU A 204 9.06 -7.07 2.16
CA LEU A 204 9.69 -8.03 3.09
C LEU A 204 9.42 -9.48 2.71
N GLU A 205 8.19 -9.80 2.33
CA GLU A 205 7.82 -11.14 1.87
C GLU A 205 8.58 -11.51 0.58
N GLN A 206 8.67 -10.58 -0.38
CA GLN A 206 9.41 -10.80 -1.62
C GLN A 206 10.90 -11.04 -1.34
N MET A 207 11.53 -10.23 -0.47
CA MET A 207 12.93 -10.43 -0.07
C MET A 207 13.14 -11.77 0.64
N ALA A 208 12.19 -12.21 1.47
CA ALA A 208 12.26 -13.51 2.13
C ALA A 208 12.22 -14.66 1.12
N ARG A 209 11.32 -14.59 0.12
CA ARG A 209 11.22 -15.57 -0.97
C ARG A 209 12.49 -15.60 -1.82
N GLU A 210 13.04 -14.44 -2.17
CA GLU A 210 14.28 -14.33 -2.94
C GLU A 210 15.46 -14.95 -2.17
N ASN A 211 15.61 -14.62 -0.90
CA ASN A 211 16.64 -15.21 -0.04
C ASN A 211 16.49 -16.73 0.09
N GLN A 212 15.27 -17.24 0.21
CA GLN A 212 15.00 -18.67 0.22
C GLN A 212 15.41 -19.33 -1.11
N ALA A 213 15.10 -18.70 -2.24
CA ALA A 213 15.49 -19.18 -3.56
C ALA A 213 17.02 -19.21 -3.75
N ILE A 214 17.73 -18.17 -3.28
CA ILE A 214 19.19 -18.11 -3.29
C ILE A 214 19.79 -19.24 -2.45
N ARG A 215 19.29 -19.46 -1.22
CA ARG A 215 19.76 -20.54 -0.35
C ARG A 215 19.50 -21.92 -0.93
N ALA A 216 18.32 -22.13 -1.52
CA ALA A 216 17.98 -23.39 -2.20
C ALA A 216 18.94 -23.65 -3.37
N ASN A 217 19.22 -22.63 -4.18
CA ASN A 217 20.14 -22.74 -5.32
C ASN A 217 21.57 -23.05 -4.86
N SER A 218 22.06 -22.34 -3.83
CA SER A 218 23.39 -22.60 -3.24
C SER A 218 23.51 -24.03 -2.69
N THR A 219 22.48 -24.53 -2.03
CA THR A 219 22.43 -25.90 -1.52
C THR A 219 22.50 -26.93 -2.64
N LEU A 220 21.74 -26.70 -3.72
CA LEU A 220 21.67 -27.57 -4.89
C LEU A 220 23.02 -27.64 -5.62
N ILE A 221 23.67 -26.50 -5.84
CA ILE A 221 25.02 -26.43 -6.44
C ILE A 221 26.04 -27.21 -5.60
N THR A 222 25.96 -27.07 -4.27
CA THR A 222 26.87 -27.74 -3.33
C THR A 222 26.67 -29.26 -3.37
N SER A 223 25.43 -29.74 -3.31
CA SER A 223 25.14 -31.17 -3.41
C SER A 223 25.57 -31.74 -4.76
N LEU A 224 25.31 -31.02 -5.85
CA LEU A 224 25.69 -31.45 -7.18
C LEU A 224 27.21 -31.56 -7.35
N SER A 225 27.95 -30.58 -6.82
CA SER A 225 29.42 -30.59 -6.84
C SER A 225 29.99 -31.81 -6.12
N HIS A 226 29.37 -32.21 -5.00
CA HIS A 226 29.74 -33.42 -4.27
C HIS A 226 29.44 -34.69 -5.09
N ASP A 227 28.25 -34.76 -5.70
CA ASP A 227 27.79 -35.92 -6.45
C ASP A 227 28.53 -36.12 -7.77
N LEU A 228 29.10 -35.07 -8.36
CA LEU A 228 29.99 -35.16 -9.52
C LEU A 228 31.42 -35.56 -9.13
N ARG A 229 31.92 -35.12 -7.97
CA ARG A 229 33.29 -35.41 -7.52
C ARG A 229 33.50 -36.91 -7.30
N THR A 230 32.54 -37.58 -6.70
CA THR A 230 32.64 -39.02 -6.37
C THR A 230 32.85 -39.92 -7.60
N PRO A 231 32.00 -39.89 -8.65
CA PRO A 231 32.21 -40.68 -9.85
C PRO A 231 33.45 -40.24 -10.62
N LEU A 232 33.80 -38.95 -10.62
CA LEU A 232 35.02 -38.45 -11.25
C LEU A 232 36.29 -39.05 -10.61
N THR A 233 36.38 -39.08 -9.28
CA THR A 233 37.52 -39.69 -8.59
C THR A 233 37.64 -41.18 -8.91
N LYS A 234 36.52 -41.91 -8.95
CA LYS A 234 36.52 -43.34 -9.32
C LYS A 234 36.91 -43.55 -10.79
N LEU A 235 36.41 -42.72 -11.70
CA LEU A 235 36.75 -42.73 -13.11
C LEU A 235 38.25 -42.53 -13.31
N MET A 236 38.83 -41.49 -12.70
CA MET A 236 40.28 -41.25 -12.73
C MET A 236 41.06 -42.43 -12.17
N GLY A 237 40.61 -43.04 -11.07
CA GLY A 237 41.25 -44.22 -10.49
C GLY A 237 41.26 -45.44 -11.42
N TYR A 238 40.15 -45.73 -12.10
CA TYR A 238 40.10 -46.81 -13.09
C TYR A 238 40.98 -46.52 -14.32
N LEU A 239 40.99 -45.28 -14.80
CA LEU A 239 41.85 -44.87 -15.90
C LEU A 239 43.34 -44.93 -15.52
N ASP A 240 43.72 -44.59 -14.28
CA ASP A 240 45.10 -44.72 -13.78
C ASP A 240 45.58 -46.18 -13.77
N ILE A 241 44.72 -47.10 -13.32
CA ILE A 241 45.00 -48.54 -13.32
C ILE A 241 45.23 -49.05 -14.75
N LEU A 242 44.35 -48.65 -15.68
CA LEU A 242 44.44 -49.02 -17.08
C LEU A 242 45.70 -48.44 -17.76
N GLN A 243 46.03 -47.18 -17.49
CA GLN A 243 47.16 -46.48 -18.10
C GLN A 243 48.50 -47.05 -17.65
N HIS A 244 48.61 -47.46 -16.39
CA HIS A 244 49.85 -47.99 -15.82
C HIS A 244 49.97 -49.52 -15.89
N GLY A 245 49.05 -50.21 -16.56
CA GLY A 245 49.09 -51.67 -16.67
C GLY A 245 48.92 -52.39 -15.33
N LYS A 246 48.27 -51.76 -14.33
CA LYS A 246 48.15 -52.29 -12.96
C LYS A 246 46.99 -53.30 -12.83
N PHE A 247 46.87 -54.23 -13.77
CA PHE A 247 45.83 -55.27 -13.82
C PHE A 247 46.47 -56.65 -14.05
N ARG A 248 45.82 -57.72 -13.56
CA ARG A 248 46.38 -59.08 -13.53
C ARG A 248 46.23 -59.82 -14.86
N ASP A 249 45.11 -59.62 -15.53
CA ASP A 249 44.77 -60.29 -16.78
C ASP A 249 43.86 -59.40 -17.65
N GLU A 250 43.63 -59.86 -18.89
CA GLU A 250 42.84 -59.14 -19.88
C GLU A 250 41.35 -59.02 -19.48
N GLY A 251 40.85 -59.94 -18.65
CA GLY A 251 39.50 -59.89 -18.08
C GLY A 251 39.36 -58.77 -17.06
N GLU A 252 40.34 -58.60 -16.16
CA GLU A 252 40.38 -57.50 -15.19
C GLU A 252 40.53 -56.14 -15.89
N ARG A 253 41.31 -56.09 -16.98
CA ARG A 253 41.42 -54.90 -17.86
C ARG A 253 40.05 -54.52 -18.44
N ALA A 254 39.33 -55.48 -19.02
CA ALA A 254 38.00 -55.26 -19.58
C ALA A 254 37.00 -54.81 -18.49
N GLU A 255 37.12 -55.35 -17.28
CA GLU A 255 36.29 -54.94 -16.15
C GLU A 255 36.54 -53.48 -15.74
N TYR A 256 37.81 -53.04 -15.60
CA TYR A 256 38.13 -51.66 -15.28
C TYR A 256 37.66 -50.69 -16.38
N LEU A 257 37.78 -51.08 -17.66
CA LEU A 257 37.30 -50.28 -18.79
C LEU A 257 35.77 -50.13 -18.74
N ARG A 258 35.03 -51.21 -18.46
CA ARG A 258 33.58 -51.17 -18.27
C ARG A 258 33.19 -50.27 -17.10
N ARG A 259 33.85 -50.43 -15.94
CA ARG A 259 33.59 -49.60 -14.76
C ARG A 259 33.88 -48.12 -15.02
N ALA A 260 34.90 -47.79 -15.81
CA ALA A 260 35.18 -46.42 -16.24
C ALA A 260 34.06 -45.87 -17.14
N ALA A 261 33.62 -46.64 -18.14
CA ALA A 261 32.50 -46.26 -19.00
C ALA A 261 31.20 -46.02 -18.20
N ASP A 262 30.90 -46.88 -17.22
CA ASP A 262 29.75 -46.73 -16.33
C ASP A 262 29.81 -45.43 -15.52
N LYS A 263 31.00 -45.03 -15.05
CA LYS A 263 31.17 -43.75 -14.31
C LYS A 263 31.01 -42.54 -15.22
N ALA A 264 31.49 -42.60 -16.47
CA ALA A 264 31.28 -41.53 -17.45
C ALA A 264 29.78 -41.38 -17.80
N LEU A 265 29.06 -42.48 -18.02
CA LEU A 265 27.61 -42.46 -18.23
C LEU A 265 26.85 -41.92 -17.01
N GLN A 266 27.29 -42.29 -15.80
CA GLN A 266 26.73 -41.76 -14.56
C GLN A 266 26.89 -40.24 -14.46
N MET A 267 28.07 -39.70 -14.81
CA MET A 267 28.32 -38.26 -14.83
C MET A 267 27.47 -37.54 -15.88
N ARG A 268 27.31 -38.12 -17.07
CA ARG A 268 26.41 -37.57 -18.10
C ARG A 268 24.97 -37.46 -17.59
N ALA A 269 24.45 -38.52 -16.96
CA ALA A 269 23.10 -38.50 -16.40
C ALA A 269 22.93 -37.42 -15.30
N LEU A 270 23.94 -37.21 -14.45
CA LEU A 270 23.96 -36.11 -13.45
C LEU A 270 23.94 -34.73 -14.12
N SER A 271 24.72 -34.55 -15.19
CA SER A 271 24.77 -33.30 -15.96
C SER A 271 23.42 -33.01 -16.63
N ASP A 272 22.80 -34.02 -17.25
CA ASP A 272 21.51 -33.88 -17.91
C ASP A 272 20.38 -33.60 -16.90
N GLU A 273 20.47 -34.16 -15.69
CA GLU A 273 19.58 -33.85 -14.56
C GLU A 273 19.75 -32.41 -14.07
N MET A 274 20.99 -31.92 -13.96
CA MET A 274 21.30 -30.53 -13.62
C MET A 274 20.70 -29.55 -14.63
N PHE A 275 20.99 -29.75 -15.92
CA PHE A 275 20.51 -28.85 -16.98
C PHE A 275 18.99 -28.75 -17.01
N ARG A 276 18.29 -29.88 -16.80
CA ARG A 276 16.83 -29.91 -16.70
C ARG A 276 16.29 -29.09 -15.53
N HIS A 277 16.93 -29.14 -14.37
CA HIS A 277 16.49 -28.35 -13.21
C HIS A 277 16.56 -26.83 -13.47
N PHE A 278 17.56 -26.38 -14.23
CA PHE A 278 17.67 -24.97 -14.61
C PHE A 278 16.74 -24.58 -15.76
N GLN A 279 16.46 -25.46 -16.73
CA GLN A 279 15.50 -25.19 -17.80
C GLN A 279 14.05 -25.10 -17.31
N VAL A 280 13.64 -25.91 -16.33
CA VAL A 280 12.27 -25.87 -15.76
C VAL A 280 11.97 -24.52 -15.08
N ARG A 281 13.00 -23.73 -14.71
CA ARG A 281 12.85 -22.38 -14.16
C ARG A 281 12.62 -21.28 -15.19
N GLU A 282 12.92 -21.52 -16.47
CA GLU A 282 12.81 -20.52 -17.55
C GLU A 282 11.56 -20.69 -18.43
N GLU A 283 10.74 -21.71 -18.20
CA GLU A 283 9.50 -21.92 -18.96
C GLU A 283 8.29 -21.17 -18.37
N PRO A 284 7.31 -20.79 -19.21
CA PRO A 284 6.28 -19.81 -18.91
C PRO A 284 5.24 -20.30 -17.88
N ALA A 285 4.27 -19.43 -17.56
CA ALA A 285 3.30 -19.56 -16.47
C ALA A 285 2.68 -20.99 -16.35
N PRO A 286 2.26 -21.43 -15.15
CA PRO A 286 1.76 -22.80 -14.87
C PRO A 286 0.60 -23.31 -15.75
N GLU A 287 -0.05 -22.43 -16.51
CA GLU A 287 -1.17 -22.74 -17.41
C GLU A 287 -0.74 -22.93 -18.87
N GLU A 288 0.43 -22.43 -19.28
CA GLU A 288 0.89 -22.56 -20.68
C GLU A 288 1.28 -24.01 -21.00
N GLY A 289 0.66 -24.55 -22.05
CA GLY A 289 0.95 -25.89 -22.58
C GLY A 289 0.15 -27.03 -21.95
N ARG A 290 -0.84 -26.76 -21.08
CA ARG A 290 -1.83 -27.76 -20.68
C ARG A 290 -2.90 -27.91 -21.75
N GLU A 291 -3.25 -29.14 -22.06
CA GLU A 291 -4.30 -29.48 -23.01
C GLU A 291 -5.22 -30.55 -22.43
N ALA A 292 -6.48 -30.56 -22.90
CA ALA A 292 -7.42 -31.60 -22.55
C ALA A 292 -7.12 -32.85 -23.39
N VAL A 293 -6.60 -33.91 -22.77
CA VAL A 293 -6.31 -35.19 -23.44
C VAL A 293 -7.30 -36.27 -23.02
N ASP A 294 -7.56 -37.23 -23.90
CA ASP A 294 -8.35 -38.44 -23.57
C ASP A 294 -7.60 -39.22 -22.48
N GLY A 295 -8.16 -39.24 -21.27
CA GLY A 295 -7.50 -39.76 -20.09
C GLY A 295 -7.25 -41.26 -20.16
N PRO A 296 -8.27 -42.09 -20.46
CA PRO A 296 -8.09 -43.53 -20.61
C PRO A 296 -7.07 -43.91 -21.69
N VAL A 297 -7.13 -43.28 -22.87
CA VAL A 297 -6.20 -43.56 -23.97
C VAL A 297 -4.77 -43.18 -23.59
N PHE A 298 -4.58 -41.96 -23.08
CA PHE A 298 -3.26 -41.44 -22.72
C PHE A 298 -2.60 -42.27 -21.60
N LEU A 299 -3.31 -42.48 -20.49
CA LEU A 299 -2.79 -43.28 -19.37
C LEU A 299 -2.60 -44.73 -19.77
N GLY A 300 -3.48 -45.30 -20.60
CA GLY A 300 -3.37 -46.66 -21.09
C GLY A 300 -2.09 -46.87 -21.89
N GLN A 301 -1.80 -45.99 -22.84
CA GLN A 301 -0.57 -46.03 -23.64
C GLN A 301 0.68 -45.86 -22.76
N LEU A 302 0.71 -44.81 -21.94
CA LEU A 302 1.85 -44.49 -21.09
C LEU A 302 2.18 -45.62 -20.11
N LEU A 303 1.17 -46.18 -19.44
CA LEU A 303 1.38 -47.24 -18.46
C LEU A 303 1.71 -48.58 -19.13
N ALA A 304 1.17 -48.88 -20.31
CA ALA A 304 1.47 -50.10 -21.04
C ALA A 304 2.96 -50.14 -21.50
N GLU A 305 3.46 -49.05 -22.05
CA GLU A 305 4.88 -48.92 -22.45
C GLU A 305 5.82 -49.17 -21.26
N GLN A 306 5.54 -48.52 -20.12
CA GLN A 306 6.37 -48.66 -18.92
C GLN A 306 6.26 -50.05 -18.28
N CYS A 307 5.09 -50.69 -18.38
CA CYS A 307 4.92 -52.07 -17.89
C CYS A 307 5.73 -53.07 -18.72
N PHE A 308 5.82 -52.87 -20.03
CA PHE A 308 6.65 -53.69 -20.91
C PHE A 308 8.13 -53.64 -20.52
N ASP A 309 8.65 -52.43 -20.27
CA ASP A 309 10.05 -52.22 -19.85
C ASP A 309 10.40 -52.83 -18.49
N LEU A 310 9.44 -52.91 -17.57
CA LEU A 310 9.59 -53.58 -16.28
C LEU A 310 9.45 -55.11 -16.41
N ALA A 311 8.55 -55.60 -17.27
CA ALA A 311 8.40 -57.03 -17.51
C ALA A 311 9.67 -57.62 -18.14
N ASP A 312 10.30 -56.91 -19.09
CA ASP A 312 11.60 -57.28 -19.67
C ASP A 312 12.73 -57.29 -18.61
N ALA A 313 12.61 -56.44 -17.59
CA ALA A 313 13.52 -56.43 -16.45
C ALA A 313 13.23 -57.53 -15.39
N GLY A 314 12.23 -58.38 -15.62
CA GLY A 314 11.91 -59.54 -14.77
C GLY A 314 10.91 -59.27 -13.64
N PHE A 315 10.18 -58.15 -13.67
CA PHE A 315 9.12 -57.87 -12.69
C PHE A 315 7.79 -58.52 -13.09
N ALA A 316 7.03 -58.98 -12.09
CA ALA A 316 5.66 -59.44 -12.29
C ALA A 316 4.68 -58.27 -12.13
N LEU A 317 4.00 -57.89 -13.22
CA LEU A 317 2.99 -56.84 -13.25
C LEU A 317 2.05 -57.02 -14.44
N GLU A 318 0.83 -56.51 -14.29
CA GLU A 318 -0.15 -56.44 -15.37
C GLU A 318 -0.43 -54.96 -15.69
N PRO A 319 -0.42 -54.55 -16.97
CA PRO A 319 -0.76 -53.19 -17.34
C PRO A 319 -2.22 -52.92 -16.96
N PRO A 320 -2.52 -51.84 -16.23
CA PRO A 320 -3.90 -51.48 -15.95
C PRO A 320 -4.61 -51.12 -17.25
N VAL A 321 -5.91 -51.38 -17.31
CA VAL A 321 -6.79 -50.88 -18.35
C VAL A 321 -7.59 -49.73 -17.72
N PRO A 322 -7.19 -48.46 -17.92
CA PRO A 322 -8.00 -47.34 -17.51
C PRO A 322 -9.35 -47.41 -18.23
N ASP A 323 -10.43 -47.23 -17.48
CA ASP A 323 -11.80 -47.26 -17.97
C ASP A 323 -12.52 -46.00 -17.48
N GLY A 324 -13.57 -45.59 -18.19
CA GLY A 324 -14.32 -44.35 -17.94
C GLY A 324 -14.31 -43.37 -19.11
N ASP A 325 -15.09 -42.30 -19.00
CA ASP A 325 -15.16 -41.20 -19.98
C ASP A 325 -14.75 -39.89 -19.31
N TYR A 326 -13.45 -39.64 -19.32
CA TYR A 326 -12.85 -38.44 -18.73
C TYR A 326 -11.69 -37.92 -19.57
N ARG A 327 -11.55 -36.59 -19.56
CA ARG A 327 -10.38 -35.91 -20.12
C ARG A 327 -9.50 -35.39 -18.99
N LEU A 328 -8.18 -35.47 -19.15
CA LEU A 328 -7.21 -34.88 -18.23
C LEU A 328 -6.77 -33.52 -18.76
N TYR A 329 -6.64 -32.52 -17.88
CA TYR A 329 -6.15 -31.20 -18.26
C TYR A 329 -4.70 -31.01 -17.79
N ILE A 330 -3.77 -31.45 -18.64
CA ILE A 330 -2.37 -31.66 -18.28
C ILE A 330 -1.45 -31.29 -19.45
N ARG A 331 -0.16 -31.05 -19.16
CA ARG A 331 0.92 -31.04 -20.14
C ARG A 331 1.49 -32.44 -20.25
N THR A 332 1.22 -33.08 -21.38
CA THR A 332 1.57 -34.48 -21.69
C THR A 332 3.04 -34.80 -21.36
N GLU A 333 3.97 -33.92 -21.75
CA GLU A 333 5.41 -34.05 -21.52
C GLU A 333 5.79 -34.15 -20.03
N ASP A 334 5.12 -33.39 -19.17
CA ASP A 334 5.39 -33.39 -17.73
C ASP A 334 4.94 -34.72 -17.11
N ILE A 335 3.79 -35.21 -17.54
CA ILE A 335 3.23 -36.44 -17.02
C ILE A 335 4.06 -37.65 -17.48
N CYS A 336 4.49 -37.70 -18.74
CA CYS A 336 5.44 -38.71 -19.20
C CYS A 336 6.71 -38.72 -18.32
N ARG A 337 7.29 -37.54 -18.04
CA ARG A 337 8.47 -37.41 -17.16
C ARG A 337 8.20 -37.82 -15.72
N VAL A 338 7.02 -37.56 -15.18
CA VAL A 338 6.63 -38.02 -13.83
C VAL A 338 6.68 -39.53 -13.80
N PHE A 339 6.03 -40.20 -14.76
CA PHE A 339 5.99 -41.65 -14.80
C PHE A 339 7.35 -42.27 -15.12
N ASP A 340 8.16 -41.73 -16.03
CA ASP A 340 9.54 -42.16 -16.25
C ASP A 340 10.37 -42.20 -14.96
N ASN A 341 10.24 -41.16 -14.13
CA ASN A 341 10.95 -41.09 -12.86
C ASN A 341 10.43 -42.13 -11.85
N LEU A 342 9.12 -42.32 -11.78
CA LEU A 342 8.51 -43.30 -10.86
C LEU A 342 8.85 -44.74 -11.26
N PHE A 343 8.75 -45.08 -12.55
CA PHE A 343 9.07 -46.41 -13.06
C PHE A 343 10.58 -46.69 -13.06
N SER A 344 11.43 -45.68 -13.32
CA SER A 344 12.88 -45.81 -13.10
C SER A 344 13.21 -46.12 -11.64
N ASN A 345 12.49 -45.52 -10.68
CA ASN A 345 12.65 -45.83 -9.26
C ASN A 345 12.19 -47.26 -8.94
N LEU A 346 11.09 -47.74 -9.53
CA LEU A 346 10.68 -49.14 -9.40
C LEU A 346 11.78 -50.07 -9.89
N LYS A 347 12.30 -49.87 -11.11
CA LYS A 347 13.38 -50.71 -11.66
C LYS A 347 14.64 -50.74 -10.78
N LYS A 348 14.95 -49.64 -10.07
CA LYS A 348 16.14 -49.51 -9.22
C LYS A 348 15.96 -50.05 -7.80
N TYR A 349 14.77 -49.90 -7.22
CA TYR A 349 14.57 -50.07 -5.78
C TYR A 349 13.48 -51.08 -5.41
N ALA A 350 12.65 -51.52 -6.36
CA ALA A 350 11.64 -52.55 -6.12
C ALA A 350 12.27 -53.93 -5.92
N ASP A 351 11.64 -54.76 -5.10
CA ASP A 351 11.94 -56.19 -4.99
C ASP A 351 11.39 -56.93 -6.22
N PRO A 352 12.24 -57.53 -7.07
CA PRO A 352 11.77 -58.29 -8.25
C PRO A 352 10.91 -59.50 -7.89
N ALA A 353 11.06 -60.04 -6.68
CA ALA A 353 10.27 -61.19 -6.22
C ALA A 353 8.84 -60.82 -5.78
N ALA A 354 8.55 -59.52 -5.58
CA ALA A 354 7.23 -59.03 -5.21
C ALA A 354 6.53 -58.41 -6.42
N PRO A 355 5.24 -58.71 -6.66
CA PRO A 355 4.51 -58.14 -7.79
C PRO A 355 4.34 -56.63 -7.63
N ILE A 356 4.40 -55.90 -8.74
CA ILE A 356 4.06 -54.47 -8.78
C ILE A 356 2.57 -54.36 -9.09
N ARG A 357 1.81 -53.73 -8.19
CA ARG A 357 0.38 -53.49 -8.38
C ARG A 357 0.18 -52.08 -8.95
N LEU A 358 -0.44 -52.01 -10.12
CA LEU A 358 -0.90 -50.78 -10.73
C LEU A 358 -2.43 -50.71 -10.75
N ALA A 359 -2.98 -49.54 -10.41
CA ALA A 359 -4.41 -49.28 -10.55
C ALA A 359 -4.64 -47.83 -10.98
N VAL A 360 -5.68 -47.61 -11.77
CA VAL A 360 -6.18 -46.27 -12.12
C VAL A 360 -7.61 -46.17 -11.59
N ARG A 361 -7.93 -45.08 -10.87
CA ARG A 361 -9.24 -44.86 -10.27
C ARG A 361 -9.66 -43.41 -10.45
N GLU A 362 -10.94 -43.21 -10.77
CA GLU A 362 -11.55 -41.88 -10.78
C GLU A 362 -12.07 -41.51 -9.39
N GLU A 363 -11.76 -40.31 -8.92
CA GLU A 363 -12.26 -39.77 -7.67
C GLU A 363 -12.65 -38.30 -7.82
N GLY A 364 -13.94 -38.06 -8.08
CA GLY A 364 -14.47 -36.71 -8.30
C GLY A 364 -13.79 -36.03 -9.50
N GLU A 365 -13.18 -34.87 -9.23
CA GLU A 365 -12.46 -34.03 -10.20
C GLU A 365 -11.02 -34.51 -10.48
N LEU A 366 -10.57 -35.59 -9.83
CA LEU A 366 -9.22 -36.11 -9.97
C LEU A 366 -9.24 -37.56 -10.47
N VAL A 367 -8.12 -37.98 -11.06
CA VAL A 367 -7.81 -39.37 -11.41
C VAL A 367 -6.57 -39.78 -10.64
N ALA A 368 -6.68 -40.87 -9.88
CA ALA A 368 -5.61 -41.46 -9.09
C ALA A 368 -4.95 -42.61 -9.86
N VAL A 369 -3.63 -42.54 -10.02
CA VAL A 369 -2.80 -43.66 -10.48
C VAL A 369 -1.99 -44.17 -9.29
N GLU A 370 -2.28 -45.40 -8.87
CA GLU A 370 -1.65 -46.05 -7.72
C GLU A 370 -0.58 -47.05 -8.19
N LEU A 371 0.60 -46.95 -7.59
CA LEU A 371 1.73 -47.86 -7.78
C LEU A 371 2.10 -48.45 -6.40
N ALA A 372 2.00 -49.76 -6.23
CA ALA A 372 2.35 -50.42 -4.97
C ALA A 372 3.35 -51.57 -5.17
N ASN A 373 4.37 -51.62 -4.32
CA ASN A 373 5.46 -52.60 -4.39
C ASN A 373 6.17 -52.76 -3.03
N ARG A 374 6.87 -53.88 -2.84
CA ARG A 374 7.82 -54.07 -1.72
C ARG A 374 9.24 -53.65 -2.14
N PRO A 375 9.97 -52.85 -1.35
CA PRO A 375 11.33 -52.44 -1.67
C PRO A 375 12.30 -53.62 -1.59
N GLY A 376 13.26 -53.67 -2.52
CA GLY A 376 14.32 -54.67 -2.55
C GLY A 376 15.40 -54.46 -1.48
N LYS A 377 16.34 -55.41 -1.38
CA LYS A 377 17.44 -55.40 -0.39
C LYS A 377 18.59 -54.42 -0.72
N ILE A 378 18.35 -53.37 -1.50
CA ILE A 378 19.42 -52.45 -1.94
C ILE A 378 19.68 -51.39 -0.84
N ARG A 379 20.97 -51.18 -0.52
CA ARG A 379 21.45 -50.20 0.47
C ARG A 379 21.07 -48.77 0.05
N ARG A 380 20.61 -47.97 1.02
CA ARG A 380 20.23 -46.53 0.92
C ARG A 380 21.23 -45.60 0.20
N SER A 381 22.45 -46.05 -0.15
CA SER A 381 23.55 -45.21 -0.62
C SER A 381 23.46 -44.71 -2.07
N ASP A 382 22.49 -45.16 -2.88
CA ASP A 382 22.33 -44.75 -4.29
C ASP A 382 21.11 -43.82 -4.55
N SER A 383 20.35 -43.46 -3.50
CA SER A 383 19.25 -42.50 -3.65
C SER A 383 19.77 -41.07 -3.60
N ARG A 384 19.87 -40.41 -4.75
CA ARG A 384 20.27 -38.99 -4.85
C ARG A 384 19.23 -38.02 -4.26
N GLY A 385 18.00 -38.47 -4.01
CA GLY A 385 16.94 -37.64 -3.41
C GLY A 385 16.38 -36.54 -4.32
N ILE A 386 16.81 -36.46 -5.58
CA ILE A 386 16.45 -35.39 -6.54
C ILE A 386 15.16 -35.72 -7.33
N GLY A 387 14.85 -37.00 -7.53
CA GLY A 387 13.71 -37.43 -8.37
C GLY A 387 12.33 -37.05 -7.80
N LEU A 388 12.11 -37.25 -6.49
CA LEU A 388 10.80 -37.00 -5.86
C LEU A 388 10.41 -35.51 -5.82
N PRO A 389 11.32 -34.58 -5.48
CA PRO A 389 11.05 -33.14 -5.58
C PRO A 389 10.68 -32.70 -6.99
N THR A 390 11.35 -33.26 -8.01
CA THR A 390 11.05 -32.98 -9.42
C THR A 390 9.66 -33.49 -9.81
N VAL A 391 9.32 -34.72 -9.42
CA VAL A 391 7.97 -35.28 -9.63
C VAL A 391 6.89 -34.42 -8.98
N ARG A 392 7.11 -33.97 -7.73
CA ARG A 392 6.16 -33.10 -7.03
C ARG A 392 5.98 -31.77 -7.74
N ALA A 393 7.06 -31.12 -8.16
CA ALA A 393 7.00 -29.84 -8.87
C ALA A 393 6.27 -29.95 -10.22
N LEU A 394 6.52 -31.02 -10.99
CA LEU A 394 5.81 -31.29 -12.26
C LEU A 394 4.32 -31.54 -12.03
N LEU A 395 3.95 -32.27 -10.98
CA LEU A 395 2.54 -32.51 -10.64
C LEU A 395 1.83 -31.24 -10.16
N GLU A 396 2.46 -30.46 -9.27
CA GLU A 396 1.92 -29.18 -8.81
C GLU A 396 1.74 -28.21 -9.99
N ARG A 397 2.68 -28.18 -10.96
CA ARG A 397 2.57 -27.43 -12.22
C ARG A 397 1.41 -27.89 -13.09
N ASN A 398 0.90 -29.10 -12.90
CA ASN A 398 -0.27 -29.62 -13.60
C ASN A 398 -1.55 -29.56 -12.75
N GLY A 399 -1.54 -28.97 -11.56
CA GLY A 399 -2.68 -28.98 -10.63
C GLY A 399 -2.93 -30.34 -9.97
N GLY A 400 -1.98 -31.27 -10.11
CA GLY A 400 -1.97 -32.58 -9.48
C GLY A 400 -1.20 -32.62 -8.17
N ARG A 401 -1.14 -33.79 -7.55
CA ARG A 401 -0.36 -34.03 -6.33
C ARG A 401 0.14 -35.47 -6.25
N ILE A 402 1.15 -35.72 -5.43
CA ILE A 402 1.68 -37.06 -5.15
C ILE A 402 1.62 -37.34 -3.65
N GLU A 403 1.14 -38.53 -3.32
CA GLU A 403 1.13 -39.06 -1.96
C GLU A 403 1.91 -40.36 -1.90
N ILE A 404 2.75 -40.52 -0.88
CA ILE A 404 3.55 -41.73 -0.69
C ILE A 404 3.26 -42.23 0.70
N THR A 405 2.68 -43.41 0.79
CA THR A 405 2.35 -44.08 2.05
C THR A 405 3.11 -45.39 2.15
N ARG A 406 3.40 -45.78 3.39
CA ARG A 406 4.02 -47.08 3.70
C ARG A 406 3.08 -47.86 4.60
N GLN A 407 2.62 -49.01 4.12
CA GLN A 407 1.78 -49.94 4.88
C GLN A 407 2.57 -51.23 5.11
N GLY A 408 3.16 -51.36 6.30
CA GLY A 408 4.04 -52.48 6.63
C GLY A 408 5.31 -52.52 5.77
N GLU A 409 5.46 -53.59 4.99
CA GLU A 409 6.57 -53.76 4.04
C GLU A 409 6.26 -53.17 2.65
N GLU A 410 5.03 -52.76 2.36
CA GLU A 410 4.65 -52.23 1.05
C GLU A 410 4.72 -50.70 1.01
N TYR A 411 5.30 -50.19 -0.07
CA TYR A 411 5.30 -48.78 -0.43
C TYR A 411 4.24 -48.54 -1.49
N ARG A 412 3.36 -47.56 -1.24
CA ARG A 412 2.33 -47.13 -2.18
C ARG A 412 2.56 -45.68 -2.56
N THR A 413 2.62 -45.42 -3.86
CA THR A 413 2.71 -44.09 -4.45
C THR A 413 1.42 -43.83 -5.23
N THR A 414 0.70 -42.76 -4.86
CA THR A 414 -0.53 -42.35 -5.53
C THR A 414 -0.32 -41.00 -6.19
N VAL A 415 -0.48 -40.95 -7.51
CA VAL A 415 -0.40 -39.73 -8.32
C VAL A 415 -1.81 -39.28 -8.67
N TRP A 416 -2.14 -38.03 -8.36
CA TRP A 416 -3.44 -37.43 -8.63
C TRP A 416 -3.31 -36.45 -9.78
N LEU A 417 -4.12 -36.63 -10.83
CA LEU A 417 -4.16 -35.78 -12.03
C LEU A 417 -5.55 -35.13 -12.15
N PRO A 418 -5.64 -33.83 -12.49
CA PRO A 418 -6.92 -33.16 -12.63
C PRO A 418 -7.63 -33.50 -13.93
N LYS A 419 -8.94 -33.69 -13.82
CA LYS A 419 -9.83 -33.76 -14.99
C LYS A 419 -10.00 -32.37 -15.60
N ALA A 420 -10.23 -32.32 -16.91
CA ALA A 420 -10.74 -31.12 -17.55
C ALA A 420 -12.14 -30.83 -16.99
N ALA A 421 -12.42 -29.56 -16.71
CA ALA A 421 -13.78 -29.15 -16.37
C ALA A 421 -14.71 -29.62 -17.49
N ARG A 422 -15.81 -30.30 -17.16
CA ARG A 422 -16.85 -30.60 -18.15
C ARG A 422 -17.30 -29.26 -18.74
N GLU A 423 -17.04 -29.04 -20.04
CA GLU A 423 -17.75 -28.01 -20.77
C GLU A 423 -19.23 -28.28 -20.55
N ALA A 424 -19.89 -27.42 -19.78
CA ALA A 424 -21.33 -27.42 -19.73
C ALA A 424 -21.79 -27.21 -21.16
N ASP A 425 -22.56 -28.16 -21.69
CA ASP A 425 -23.21 -28.11 -22.99
C ASP A 425 -23.65 -26.68 -23.29
N SER A 426 -22.88 -26.01 -24.16
CA SER A 426 -23.38 -24.87 -24.92
C SER A 426 -24.04 -25.44 -26.17
N ALA A 427 -25.12 -26.18 -25.93
CA ALA A 427 -26.01 -26.72 -26.94
C ALA A 427 -27.44 -26.71 -26.39
N GLU A 428 -28.07 -25.52 -26.41
CA GLU A 428 -29.37 -25.24 -27.05
C GLU A 428 -29.81 -23.79 -26.81
#